data_AF-A0A968XA70-F1
#
_entry.id   AF-A0A968XA70-F1
#
_cell.length_a   1.000
_cell.length_b   1.000
_cell.length_c   1.000
_cell.angle_alpha   90.00
_cell.angle_beta   90.00
_cell.angle_gamma   90.00
#
_symmetry.space_group_name_H-M   'P 1'
#
loop_
_entity.id
_entity.type
_entity.pdbx_description
1 polymer ?
#
loop_
_entity_poly.entity_id
_entity_poly.type
_entity_poly.pdbx_seq_one_letter_code
_entity_poly.pdbx_strand_id
1 'polypeptide(L)'
;MTIVFQESRNSLYIPEIESLLDRVARLPEVESVTRSEKHPKFRPGYFTQYHLVGLKSGPGLPSKNDTIDRIEDLFKRDISPDLTVYVTGRAVVDRDAQRISKADLGRAELVALPLTLITLLFVFGSWVAAAIPIVMGLLSVSTTLGCLYWVAQQMEMSVLAINFASMLGLGLGIDYALLMVNRFRQERQVRSKSEAIARMVETAGEAVFVSGLTVCISLACLMMFPIALLRSISIAGSLVVMFSVTVALTVLPALLMLVGDRIRWSNDETTKPRGQFWRTIAQWVTRHSVLSLLGVLLVIIVLSAPFLQAELGLGDASVLPPDVPARQGVEVIQSAFGPGEPSPILLAVSTPNDQSKILSGEPIDRLYTLTQKFQGDPRVLRVKSLFNLPLPPVELPPEAPPETPIPTVLEQYKQLYTMVQPPPAIAEAVKVFSSETTTLIAITSKTDSHSPESHQLVKELRSMDFGPLQASVGGQTAMEIDTLAAVAQQFPRILGATMAITFVVLCILLSR
;
A
#
# COMPACT_ATOMS: atom_id res chain seq x y z
N MET A 1 -5.53 14.83 4.86
CA MET A 1 -6.60 14.31 3.98
C MET A 1 -7.17 15.49 3.17
N THR A 2 -8.01 15.22 2.19
CA THR A 2 -8.58 16.24 1.30
C THR A 2 -10.10 16.09 1.25
N ILE A 3 -10.83 17.19 1.34
CA ILE A 3 -12.29 17.20 1.19
C ILE A 3 -12.61 17.95 -0.09
N VAL A 4 -13.39 17.34 -0.98
CA VAL A 4 -13.78 17.91 -2.27
C VAL A 4 -15.27 18.14 -2.28
N PHE A 5 -15.68 19.38 -2.52
CA PHE A 5 -17.05 19.79 -2.71
C PHE A 5 -17.31 20.02 -4.19
N GLN A 6 -18.44 19.52 -4.69
CA GLN A 6 -18.89 19.71 -6.05
C GLN A 6 -20.35 20.18 -6.05
N GLU A 7 -20.63 21.32 -6.68
CA GLU A 7 -21.96 21.92 -6.77
C GLU A 7 -22.40 22.10 -8.24
N SER A 8 -23.68 21.90 -8.53
CA SER A 8 -24.26 22.04 -9.89
C SER A 8 -24.54 23.49 -10.29
N ARG A 9 -24.67 24.39 -9.32
CA ARG A 9 -24.91 25.83 -9.51
C ARG A 9 -23.89 26.64 -8.70
N ASN A 10 -23.35 27.69 -9.31
CA ASN A 10 -22.30 28.51 -8.70
C ASN A 10 -22.78 29.14 -7.40
N SER A 11 -21.97 29.03 -6.35
CA SER A 11 -22.00 29.91 -5.18
C SER A 11 -23.26 29.84 -4.31
N LEU A 12 -24.13 28.84 -4.50
CA LEU A 12 -25.33 28.70 -3.66
C LEU A 12 -24.98 28.16 -2.26
N TYR A 13 -23.93 27.33 -2.17
CA TYR A 13 -23.61 26.55 -0.97
C TYR A 13 -22.37 27.01 -0.23
N ILE A 14 -21.76 28.14 -0.59
CA ILE A 14 -20.55 28.67 0.10
C ILE A 14 -20.75 28.78 1.62
N PRO A 15 -21.88 29.32 2.15
CA PRO A 15 -22.09 29.40 3.60
C PRO A 15 -22.21 28.02 4.26
N GLU A 16 -22.80 27.05 3.56
CA GLU A 16 -22.93 25.67 4.04
C GLU A 16 -21.56 24.98 4.07
N ILE A 17 -20.76 25.13 3.02
CA ILE A 17 -19.39 24.61 2.94
C ILE A 17 -18.53 25.18 4.08
N GLU A 18 -18.54 26.50 4.29
CA GLU A 18 -17.79 27.13 5.37
C GLU A 18 -18.27 26.66 6.75
N SER A 19 -19.59 26.52 6.96
CA SER A 19 -20.14 25.98 8.21
C SER A 19 -19.66 24.55 8.48
N LEU A 20 -19.64 23.71 7.44
CA LEU A 20 -19.14 22.34 7.53
C LEU A 20 -17.63 22.30 7.83
N LEU A 21 -16.84 23.12 7.14
CA LEU A 21 -15.39 23.21 7.38
C LEU A 21 -15.07 23.71 8.79
N ASP A 22 -15.83 24.67 9.31
CA ASP A 22 -15.68 25.16 10.68
C ASP A 22 -16.00 24.07 11.71
N ARG A 23 -16.99 23.21 11.44
CA ARG A 23 -17.28 22.05 12.29
C ARG A 23 -16.14 21.05 12.27
N VAL A 24 -15.55 20.79 11.10
CA VAL A 24 -14.36 19.94 10.99
C VAL A 24 -13.18 20.54 11.74
N ALA A 25 -12.95 21.86 11.63
CA ALA A 25 -11.87 22.56 12.32
C ALA A 25 -11.99 22.53 13.86
N ARG A 26 -13.20 22.36 14.40
CA ARG A 26 -13.46 22.25 15.85
C ARG A 26 -13.19 20.85 16.42
N LEU A 27 -13.00 19.84 15.57
CA LEU A 27 -12.69 18.49 16.03
C LEU A 27 -11.30 18.48 16.70
N PRO A 28 -11.15 17.89 17.90
CA PRO A 28 -9.88 17.88 18.61
C PRO A 28 -8.75 17.20 17.83
N GLU A 29 -9.11 16.26 16.94
CA GLU A 29 -8.22 15.48 16.08
C GLU A 29 -7.71 16.27 14.86
N VAL A 30 -8.31 17.42 14.54
CA VAL A 30 -7.92 18.26 13.41
C VAL A 30 -6.88 19.29 13.88
N GLU A 31 -5.78 19.39 13.12
CA GLU A 31 -4.69 20.34 13.36
C GLU A 31 -4.93 21.65 12.62
N SER A 32 -5.27 21.54 11.34
CA SER A 32 -5.46 22.68 10.46
C SER A 32 -6.45 22.34 9.36
N VAL A 33 -7.17 23.35 8.90
CA VAL A 33 -8.00 23.28 7.69
C VAL A 33 -7.51 24.38 6.77
N THR A 34 -6.74 24.01 5.76
CA THR A 34 -6.29 24.95 4.73
C THR A 34 -7.42 25.09 3.71
N ARG A 35 -8.05 26.26 3.72
CA ARG A 35 -9.08 26.62 2.76
C ARG A 35 -8.42 26.92 1.43
N SER A 36 -8.89 26.30 0.35
CA SER A 36 -8.39 26.64 -0.98
C SER A 36 -8.93 28.00 -1.41
N GLU A 37 -8.11 28.78 -2.11
CA GLU A 37 -8.53 30.02 -2.72
C GLU A 37 -9.65 29.75 -3.73
N LYS A 38 -10.77 30.47 -3.59
CA LYS A 38 -11.90 30.45 -4.53
C LYS A 38 -11.39 30.76 -5.93
N HIS A 39 -11.53 29.89 -6.96
CA HIS A 39 -11.54 30.26 -8.40
C HIS A 39 -11.95 29.09 -9.35
N PRO A 40 -12.32 29.35 -10.63
CA PRO A 40 -13.62 28.97 -11.21
C PRO A 40 -13.67 27.71 -12.12
N LYS A 41 -14.90 27.17 -12.28
CA LYS A 41 -15.43 26.18 -13.26
C LYS A 41 -14.41 25.43 -14.13
N PHE A 42 -14.20 24.12 -13.90
CA PHE A 42 -13.63 23.26 -14.96
C PHE A 42 -14.14 21.81 -14.96
N ARG A 43 -15.48 21.66 -14.92
CA ARG A 43 -16.24 20.66 -15.70
C ARG A 43 -17.41 21.39 -16.36
N PRO A 44 -17.87 21.03 -17.56
CA PRO A 44 -19.14 21.55 -18.07
C PRO A 44 -20.26 21.22 -17.06
N GLY A 45 -20.79 22.24 -16.36
CA GLY A 45 -21.94 22.10 -15.46
C GLY A 45 -21.68 22.00 -13.96
N TYR A 46 -20.42 21.94 -13.46
CA TYR A 46 -20.14 21.85 -12.02
C TYR A 46 -19.00 22.77 -11.55
N PHE A 47 -19.09 23.25 -10.31
CA PHE A 47 -18.03 23.97 -9.61
C PHE A 47 -17.41 23.06 -8.56
N THR A 48 -16.08 22.97 -8.57
CA THR A 48 -15.33 22.09 -7.67
C THR A 48 -14.44 22.93 -6.76
N GLN A 49 -14.48 22.66 -5.47
CA GLN A 49 -13.58 23.23 -4.47
C GLN A 49 -12.99 22.07 -3.66
N TYR A 50 -11.69 22.10 -3.36
CA TYR A 50 -11.08 21.13 -2.47
C TYR A 50 -10.38 21.84 -1.32
N HIS A 51 -10.38 21.24 -0.14
CA HIS A 51 -9.79 21.79 1.08
C HIS A 51 -8.88 20.74 1.71
N LEU A 52 -7.72 21.16 2.20
CA LEU A 52 -6.77 20.27 2.85
C LEU A 52 -7.03 20.28 4.35
N VAL A 53 -7.09 19.09 4.94
CA VAL A 53 -7.26 18.93 6.38
C VAL A 53 -6.05 18.19 6.95
N GLY A 54 -5.32 18.88 7.83
CA GLY A 54 -4.26 18.34 8.66
C GLY A 54 -4.86 17.59 9.83
N LEU A 55 -4.47 16.32 10.00
CA LEU A 55 -4.92 15.48 11.11
C LEU A 55 -3.77 15.30 12.09
N LYS A 56 -4.03 15.54 13.37
CA LYS A 56 -3.06 15.27 14.44
C LYS A 56 -2.77 13.78 14.52
N SER A 57 -1.54 13.45 14.90
CA SER A 57 -1.11 12.08 15.17
C SER A 57 -0.33 12.06 16.47
N GLY A 58 -0.68 11.18 17.40
CA GLY A 58 0.00 11.07 18.69
C GLY A 58 -0.67 10.10 19.66
N PRO A 59 0.05 9.66 20.70
CA PRO A 59 -0.49 8.76 21.71
C PRO A 59 -1.68 9.41 22.46
N GLY A 60 -2.80 8.68 22.57
CA GLY A 60 -4.04 9.15 23.20
C GLY A 60 -5.05 9.82 22.27
N LEU A 61 -4.71 10.04 20.99
CA LEU A 61 -5.67 10.46 19.97
C LEU A 61 -6.36 9.24 19.31
N PRO A 62 -7.61 9.40 18.81
CA PRO A 62 -8.25 8.38 17.99
C PRO A 62 -7.41 7.99 16.78
N SER A 63 -7.63 6.78 16.24
CA SER A 63 -6.97 6.38 15.00
C SER A 63 -7.34 7.36 13.87
N LYS A 64 -6.42 7.57 12.93
CA LYS A 64 -6.71 8.34 11.71
C LYS A 64 -7.96 7.82 11.01
N ASN A 65 -8.14 6.50 10.98
CA ASN A 65 -9.29 5.87 10.34
C ASN A 65 -10.62 6.24 11.03
N ASP A 66 -10.65 6.25 12.36
CA ASP A 66 -11.84 6.62 13.14
C ASP A 66 -12.20 8.10 12.94
N THR A 67 -11.17 8.95 12.81
CA THR A 67 -11.35 10.38 12.54
C THR A 67 -11.94 10.60 11.14
N ILE A 68 -11.46 9.87 10.13
CA ILE A 68 -12.01 9.97 8.77
C ILE A 68 -13.47 9.45 8.75
N ASP A 69 -13.77 8.33 9.41
CA ASP A 69 -15.13 7.78 9.51
C ASP A 69 -16.09 8.81 10.17
N ARG A 70 -15.66 9.47 11.25
CA ARG A 70 -16.43 10.55 11.90
C ARG A 70 -16.72 11.72 10.95
N ILE A 71 -15.73 12.13 10.16
CA ILE A 71 -15.87 13.25 9.24
C ILE A 71 -16.80 12.89 8.08
N GLU A 72 -16.70 11.68 7.54
CA GLU A 72 -17.65 11.19 6.53
C GLU A 72 -19.08 11.10 7.07
N ASP A 73 -19.27 10.68 8.31
CA ASP A 73 -20.59 10.61 8.93
C ASP A 73 -21.20 11.98 9.20
N LEU A 74 -20.38 13.01 9.48
CA LEU A 74 -20.84 14.41 9.54
C LEU A 74 -21.38 14.86 8.18
N PHE A 75 -20.69 14.51 7.09
CA PHE A 75 -21.12 14.86 5.74
C PHE A 75 -22.39 14.11 5.32
N LYS A 76 -22.57 12.84 5.68
CA LYS A 76 -23.79 12.09 5.30
C LYS A 76 -25.09 12.67 5.88
N ARG A 77 -25.04 13.40 6.99
CA ARG A 77 -26.24 13.86 7.72
C ARG A 77 -26.70 15.27 7.34
N ASP A 78 -25.76 16.15 7.03
CA ASP A 78 -25.98 17.60 7.02
C ASP A 78 -25.70 18.25 5.66
N ILE A 79 -25.87 17.51 4.55
CA ILE A 79 -25.58 17.99 3.20
C ILE A 79 -26.86 18.17 2.38
N SER A 80 -26.98 19.34 1.74
CA SER A 80 -28.00 19.65 0.74
C SER A 80 -27.94 18.70 -0.48
N PRO A 81 -29.07 18.31 -1.09
CA PRO A 81 -29.12 17.29 -2.16
C PRO A 81 -28.36 17.66 -3.45
N ASP A 82 -28.10 18.95 -3.70
CA ASP A 82 -27.34 19.42 -4.87
C ASP A 82 -25.83 19.62 -4.60
N LEU A 83 -25.37 19.37 -3.37
CA LEU A 83 -23.97 19.46 -2.96
C LEU A 83 -23.40 18.05 -2.81
N THR A 84 -22.43 17.68 -3.66
CA THR A 84 -21.73 16.40 -3.53
C THR A 84 -20.40 16.59 -2.83
N VAL A 85 -20.11 15.74 -1.85
CA VAL A 85 -18.87 15.81 -1.06
C VAL A 85 -18.13 14.50 -1.14
N TYR A 86 -16.84 14.58 -1.47
CA TYR A 86 -15.91 13.46 -1.48
C TYR A 86 -14.83 13.70 -0.44
N VAL A 87 -14.63 12.72 0.44
CA VAL A 87 -13.48 12.69 1.34
C VAL A 87 -12.41 11.81 0.69
N THR A 88 -11.20 12.34 0.53
CA THR A 88 -10.13 11.70 -0.24
C THR A 88 -8.74 12.09 0.29
N GLY A 89 -7.70 11.82 -0.50
CA GLY A 89 -6.30 11.96 -0.15
C GLY A 89 -5.71 10.66 0.38
N ARG A 90 -4.39 10.61 0.47
CA ARG A 90 -3.63 9.38 0.70
C ARG A 90 -4.13 8.52 1.87
N ALA A 91 -4.35 9.14 3.02
CA ALA A 91 -4.82 8.43 4.22
C ALA A 91 -6.20 7.78 4.03
N VAL A 92 -7.09 8.40 3.26
CA VAL A 92 -8.45 7.90 3.00
C VAL A 92 -8.40 6.77 1.97
N VAL A 93 -7.61 6.95 0.91
CA VAL A 93 -7.37 5.92 -0.12
C VAL A 93 -6.75 4.67 0.49
N ASP A 94 -5.70 4.82 1.31
CA ASP A 94 -5.06 3.70 1.99
C ASP A 94 -6.01 2.99 2.97
N ARG A 95 -6.83 3.74 3.72
CA ARG A 95 -7.88 3.18 4.61
C ARG A 95 -8.90 2.38 3.82
N ASP A 96 -9.43 2.93 2.72
CA ASP A 96 -10.47 2.29 1.91
C ASP A 96 -9.93 1.05 1.22
N ALA A 97 -8.69 1.11 0.71
CA ALA A 97 -8.00 -0.05 0.14
C ALA A 97 -7.87 -1.18 1.17
N GLN A 98 -7.47 -0.85 2.41
CA GLN A 98 -7.40 -1.81 3.50
C GLN A 98 -8.77 -2.38 3.87
N ARG A 99 -9.81 -1.55 3.93
CA ARG A 99 -11.19 -1.96 4.29
C ARG A 99 -11.77 -2.90 3.23
N ILE A 100 -11.61 -2.56 1.95
CA ILE A 100 -12.06 -3.37 0.82
C ILE A 100 -11.28 -4.69 0.77
N SER A 101 -9.94 -4.63 0.85
CA SER A 101 -9.11 -5.84 0.86
C SER A 101 -9.51 -6.81 1.99
N LYS A 102 -9.80 -6.29 3.20
CA LYS A 102 -10.27 -7.10 4.32
C LYS A 102 -11.68 -7.67 4.09
N ALA A 103 -12.59 -6.89 3.54
CA ALA A 103 -13.95 -7.33 3.25
C ALA A 103 -13.97 -8.41 2.15
N ASP A 104 -13.19 -8.22 1.08
CA ASP A 104 -13.09 -9.16 -0.03
C ASP A 104 -12.38 -10.45 0.38
N LEU A 105 -11.36 -10.38 1.25
CA LEU A 105 -10.80 -11.59 1.86
C LEU A 105 -11.86 -12.34 2.65
N GLY A 106 -12.63 -11.67 3.52
CA GLY A 106 -13.69 -12.32 4.29
C GLY A 106 -14.75 -12.97 3.40
N ARG A 107 -15.14 -12.32 2.30
CA ARG A 107 -16.03 -12.89 1.28
C ARG A 107 -15.39 -14.09 0.57
N ALA A 108 -14.12 -14.00 0.21
CA ALA A 108 -13.39 -15.09 -0.42
C ALA A 108 -13.29 -16.30 0.51
N GLU A 109 -13.02 -16.12 1.80
CA GLU A 109 -13.01 -17.19 2.81
C GLU A 109 -14.40 -17.81 3.00
N LEU A 110 -15.46 -17.00 3.02
CA LEU A 110 -16.85 -17.47 3.11
C LEU A 110 -17.25 -18.36 1.93
N VAL A 111 -16.67 -18.15 0.74
CA VAL A 111 -16.92 -18.97 -0.46
C VAL A 111 -15.95 -20.15 -0.54
N ALA A 112 -14.68 -19.91 -0.24
CA ALA A 112 -13.62 -20.91 -0.35
C ALA A 112 -13.77 -22.03 0.68
N LEU A 113 -14.18 -21.73 1.92
CA LEU A 113 -14.34 -22.76 2.96
C LEU A 113 -15.42 -23.81 2.63
N PRO A 114 -16.65 -23.43 2.21
CA PRO A 114 -17.64 -24.40 1.71
C PRO A 114 -17.17 -25.17 0.50
N LEU A 115 -16.54 -24.52 -0.48
CA LEU A 115 -16.04 -25.19 -1.68
C LEU A 115 -14.92 -26.18 -1.35
N THR A 116 -14.05 -25.81 -0.43
CA THR A 116 -12.99 -26.69 0.09
C THR A 116 -13.59 -27.86 0.85
N LEU A 117 -14.60 -27.63 1.70
CA LEU A 117 -15.31 -28.72 2.38
C LEU A 117 -15.97 -29.68 1.39
N ILE A 118 -16.63 -29.18 0.33
CA ILE A 118 -17.21 -30.01 -0.72
C ILE A 118 -16.12 -30.84 -1.42
N THR A 119 -14.98 -30.22 -1.74
CA THR A 119 -13.84 -30.90 -2.37
C THR A 119 -13.27 -31.97 -1.45
N LEU A 120 -13.08 -31.66 -0.17
CA LEU A 120 -12.61 -32.61 0.84
C LEU A 120 -13.60 -33.76 1.04
N LEU A 121 -14.91 -33.49 1.02
CA LEU A 121 -15.94 -34.55 1.06
C LEU A 121 -15.87 -35.45 -0.18
N PHE A 122 -15.60 -34.90 -1.36
CA PHE A 122 -15.43 -35.68 -2.57
C PHE A 122 -14.16 -36.55 -2.52
N VAL A 123 -13.05 -36.02 -2.00
CA VAL A 123 -11.76 -36.72 -1.86
C VAL A 123 -11.81 -37.79 -0.76
N PHE A 124 -12.42 -37.49 0.38
CA PHE A 124 -12.41 -38.33 1.57
C PHE A 124 -13.67 -39.17 1.79
N GLY A 125 -14.81 -38.82 1.19
CA GLY A 125 -16.08 -39.55 1.26
C GLY A 125 -16.69 -39.67 2.65
N SER A 126 -16.14 -38.98 3.64
CA SER A 126 -16.59 -39.01 5.03
C SER A 126 -16.49 -37.62 5.61
N TRP A 127 -17.58 -37.19 6.27
CA TRP A 127 -17.65 -35.92 6.98
C TRP A 127 -16.56 -35.79 8.04
N VAL A 128 -16.27 -36.87 8.76
CA VAL A 128 -15.24 -36.87 9.80
C VAL A 128 -13.86 -36.68 9.18
N ALA A 129 -13.57 -37.36 8.08
CA ALA A 129 -12.29 -37.26 7.40
C ALA A 129 -12.09 -35.89 6.72
N ALA A 130 -13.15 -35.30 6.17
CA ALA A 130 -13.11 -33.97 5.58
C ALA A 130 -12.99 -32.85 6.63
N ALA A 131 -13.53 -33.05 7.84
CA ALA A 131 -13.41 -32.07 8.92
C ALA A 131 -11.98 -31.94 9.47
N ILE A 132 -11.18 -33.03 9.44
CA ILE A 132 -9.84 -33.05 10.01
C ILE A 132 -8.92 -31.98 9.37
N PRO A 133 -8.76 -31.90 8.04
CA PRO A 133 -7.94 -30.87 7.40
C PRO A 133 -8.38 -29.44 7.75
N ILE A 134 -9.70 -29.19 7.81
CA ILE A 134 -10.24 -27.86 8.14
C ILE A 134 -9.86 -27.47 9.57
N VAL A 135 -10.02 -28.40 10.53
CA VAL A 135 -9.63 -28.15 11.93
C VAL A 135 -8.13 -27.89 12.04
N MET A 136 -7.28 -28.60 11.28
CA MET A 136 -5.83 -28.36 11.29
C MET A 136 -5.48 -26.97 10.74
N GLY A 137 -6.11 -26.55 9.63
CA GLY A 137 -5.96 -25.20 9.09
C GLY A 137 -6.38 -24.11 10.07
N LEU A 138 -7.56 -24.25 10.68
CA LEU A 138 -8.06 -23.30 11.68
C LEU A 138 -7.18 -23.21 12.91
N LEU A 139 -6.67 -24.34 13.41
CA LEU A 139 -5.73 -24.35 14.53
C LEU A 139 -4.43 -23.63 14.17
N SER A 140 -3.86 -23.90 12.99
CA SER A 140 -2.65 -23.22 12.55
C SER A 140 -2.84 -21.70 12.44
N VAL A 141 -3.95 -21.25 11.84
CA VAL A 141 -4.25 -19.81 11.74
C VAL A 141 -4.44 -19.20 13.12
N SER A 142 -5.23 -19.84 13.99
CA SER A 142 -5.53 -19.34 15.34
C SER A 142 -4.26 -19.19 16.18
N THR A 143 -3.39 -20.20 16.19
CA THR A 143 -2.11 -20.13 16.92
C THR A 143 -1.20 -19.05 16.34
N THR A 144 -1.19 -18.88 15.02
CA THR A 144 -0.38 -17.83 14.38
C THR A 144 -0.89 -16.44 14.70
N LEU A 145 -2.21 -16.19 14.61
CA LEU A 145 -2.78 -14.90 14.98
C LEU A 145 -2.54 -14.57 16.45
N GLY A 146 -2.61 -15.58 17.34
CA GLY A 146 -2.24 -15.43 18.74
C GLY A 146 -0.76 -15.03 18.92
N CYS A 147 0.16 -15.62 18.16
CA CYS A 147 1.57 -15.24 18.19
C CYS A 147 1.82 -13.85 17.58
N LEU A 148 1.15 -13.53 16.47
CA LEU A 148 1.23 -12.23 15.81
C LEU A 148 0.75 -11.10 16.70
N TYR A 149 -0.23 -11.34 17.57
CA TYR A 149 -0.64 -10.36 18.57
C TYR A 149 0.55 -9.93 19.45
N TRP A 150 1.36 -10.87 19.93
CA TRP A 150 2.55 -10.57 20.75
C TRP A 150 3.68 -9.89 19.96
N VAL A 151 3.82 -10.24 18.68
CA VAL A 151 4.77 -9.57 17.77
C VAL A 151 4.34 -8.12 17.53
N ALA A 152 3.05 -7.89 17.28
CA ALA A 152 2.48 -6.57 17.01
C ALA A 152 2.56 -5.60 18.20
N GLN A 153 2.74 -6.10 19.43
CA GLN A 153 3.03 -5.25 20.60
C GLN A 153 4.45 -4.68 20.59
N GLN A 154 5.36 -5.26 19.82
CA GLN A 154 6.78 -4.88 19.80
C GLN A 154 7.17 -4.15 18.51
N MET A 155 6.43 -4.34 17.42
CA MET A 155 6.70 -3.72 16.14
C MET A 155 5.41 -3.42 15.37
N GLU A 156 5.42 -2.36 14.57
CA GLU A 156 4.32 -2.05 13.68
C GLU A 156 4.18 -3.13 12.60
N MET A 157 2.98 -3.67 12.44
CA MET A 157 2.67 -4.69 11.45
C MET A 157 1.63 -4.18 10.45
N SER A 158 1.81 -4.54 9.18
CA SER A 158 0.79 -4.30 8.17
C SER A 158 -0.45 -5.16 8.41
N VAL A 159 -1.64 -4.58 8.22
CA VAL A 159 -2.92 -5.31 8.24
C VAL A 159 -2.93 -6.47 7.23
N LEU A 160 -2.20 -6.33 6.11
CA LEU A 160 -2.08 -7.37 5.09
C LEU A 160 -1.37 -8.63 5.60
N ALA A 161 -0.62 -8.55 6.70
CA ALA A 161 0.00 -9.73 7.32
C ALA A 161 -1.03 -10.70 7.89
N ILE A 162 -2.15 -10.19 8.44
CA ILE A 162 -3.27 -11.01 8.93
C ILE A 162 -3.93 -11.73 7.75
N ASN A 163 -4.18 -10.99 6.67
CA ASN A 163 -4.77 -11.52 5.45
C ASN A 163 -3.94 -12.66 4.87
N PHE A 164 -2.62 -12.43 4.78
CA PHE A 164 -1.68 -13.42 4.31
C PHE A 164 -1.61 -14.63 5.24
N ALA A 165 -1.60 -14.43 6.55
CA ALA A 165 -1.56 -15.51 7.54
C ALA A 165 -2.79 -16.42 7.44
N SER A 166 -3.98 -15.85 7.29
CA SER A 166 -5.23 -16.62 7.18
C SER A 166 -5.26 -17.45 5.90
N MET A 167 -5.03 -16.81 4.75
CA MET A 167 -5.05 -17.47 3.45
C MET A 167 -4.02 -18.59 3.36
N LEU A 168 -2.77 -18.30 3.74
CA LEU A 168 -1.67 -19.28 3.68
C LEU A 168 -1.85 -20.38 4.73
N GLY A 169 -2.34 -20.05 5.93
CA GLY A 169 -2.49 -21.02 7.01
C GLY A 169 -3.62 -22.01 6.80
N LEU A 170 -4.75 -21.56 6.25
CA LEU A 170 -5.81 -22.47 5.81
C LEU A 170 -5.30 -23.37 4.67
N GLY A 171 -4.65 -22.80 3.65
CA GLY A 171 -4.12 -23.57 2.52
C GLY A 171 -3.12 -24.64 2.96
N LEU A 172 -2.04 -24.25 3.63
CA LEU A 172 -0.99 -25.19 4.07
C LEU A 172 -1.51 -26.19 5.10
N GLY A 173 -2.32 -25.76 6.06
CA GLY A 173 -2.88 -26.65 7.07
C GLY A 173 -3.77 -27.73 6.44
N ILE A 174 -4.56 -27.38 5.42
CA ILE A 174 -5.39 -28.33 4.68
C ILE A 174 -4.53 -29.26 3.82
N ASP A 175 -3.54 -28.73 3.10
CA ASP A 175 -2.68 -29.52 2.21
C ASP A 175 -1.83 -30.54 2.98
N TYR A 176 -1.18 -30.10 4.07
CA TYR A 176 -0.38 -30.98 4.92
C TYR A 176 -1.25 -32.05 5.58
N ALA A 177 -2.44 -31.67 6.07
CA ALA A 177 -3.38 -32.64 6.62
C ALA A 177 -3.88 -33.62 5.54
N LEU A 178 -4.14 -33.15 4.32
CA LEU A 178 -4.60 -34.01 3.22
C LEU A 178 -3.54 -35.05 2.87
N LEU A 179 -2.28 -34.65 2.71
CA LEU A 179 -1.17 -35.55 2.43
C LEU A 179 -1.01 -36.61 3.53
N MET A 180 -1.01 -36.17 4.80
CA MET A 180 -0.85 -37.07 5.94
C MET A 180 -2.06 -38.01 6.12
N VAL A 181 -3.29 -37.51 6.00
CA VAL A 181 -4.50 -38.34 6.11
C VAL A 181 -4.59 -39.34 4.96
N ASN A 182 -4.25 -38.93 3.73
CA ASN A 182 -4.22 -39.84 2.58
C ASN A 182 -3.19 -40.95 2.79
N ARG A 183 -2.00 -40.61 3.28
CA ARG A 183 -0.97 -41.60 3.61
C ARG A 183 -1.41 -42.54 4.73
N PHE A 184 -2.00 -42.01 5.81
CA PHE A 184 -2.55 -42.81 6.90
C PHE A 184 -3.59 -43.80 6.39
N ARG A 185 -4.50 -43.37 5.50
CA ARG A 185 -5.52 -44.26 4.90
C ARG A 185 -4.90 -45.40 4.11
N GLN A 186 -3.86 -45.14 3.32
CA GLN A 186 -3.13 -46.17 2.57
C GLN A 186 -2.47 -47.18 3.52
N GLU A 187 -1.76 -46.70 4.53
CA GLU A 187 -1.06 -47.54 5.51
C GLU A 187 -2.04 -48.37 6.35
N ARG A 188 -3.20 -47.80 6.71
CA ARG A 188 -4.23 -48.45 7.53
C ARG A 188 -4.93 -49.61 6.83
N GLN A 189 -4.85 -49.72 5.51
CA GLN A 189 -5.39 -50.88 4.78
C GLN A 189 -4.64 -52.18 5.12
N VAL A 190 -3.37 -52.07 5.50
CA VAL A 190 -2.47 -53.22 5.69
C VAL A 190 -1.84 -53.29 7.08
N ARG A 191 -1.92 -52.22 7.88
CA ARG A 191 -1.26 -52.11 9.20
C ARG A 191 -2.23 -51.80 10.33
N SER A 192 -1.81 -52.08 11.58
CA SER A 192 -2.53 -51.64 12.77
C SER A 192 -2.56 -50.10 12.86
N LYS A 193 -3.46 -49.53 13.67
CA LYS A 193 -3.64 -48.07 13.75
C LYS A 193 -2.34 -47.37 14.17
N SER A 194 -1.67 -47.88 15.20
CA SER A 194 -0.42 -47.31 15.73
C SER A 194 0.69 -47.35 14.69
N GLU A 195 0.87 -48.51 14.04
CA GLU A 195 1.88 -48.69 12.99
C GLU A 195 1.61 -47.83 11.75
N ALA A 196 0.34 -47.68 11.37
CA ALA A 196 -0.05 -46.83 10.25
C ALA A 196 0.24 -45.35 10.53
N ILE A 197 0.03 -44.88 11.77
CA ILE A 197 0.40 -43.51 12.17
C ILE A 197 1.91 -43.35 12.17
N ALA A 198 2.66 -44.30 12.73
CA ALA A 198 4.12 -44.25 12.75
C ALA A 198 4.70 -44.17 11.32
N ARG A 199 4.23 -45.02 10.40
CA ARG A 199 4.67 -45.01 9.00
C ARG A 199 4.24 -43.76 8.23
N MET A 200 3.08 -43.21 8.55
CA MET A 200 2.60 -41.97 7.97
C MET A 200 3.48 -40.78 8.39
N VAL A 201 3.88 -40.69 9.66
CA VAL A 201 4.82 -39.66 10.13
C VAL A 201 6.21 -39.86 9.52
N GLU A 202 6.70 -41.10 9.44
CA GLU A 202 8.00 -41.41 8.84
C GLU A 202 8.10 -41.00 7.36
N THR A 203 7.00 -41.09 6.60
CA THR A 203 7.02 -40.82 5.15
C THR A 203 6.41 -39.47 4.78
N ALA A 204 5.11 -39.29 5.04
CA ALA A 204 4.42 -38.05 4.73
C ALA A 204 4.81 -36.93 5.69
N GLY A 205 5.09 -37.24 6.95
CA GLY A 205 5.57 -36.25 7.92
C GLY A 205 6.94 -35.68 7.54
N GLU A 206 7.88 -36.52 7.11
CA GLU A 206 9.17 -36.06 6.57
C GLU A 206 8.97 -35.12 5.37
N ALA A 207 8.13 -35.50 4.40
CA ALA A 207 7.82 -34.67 3.25
C ALA A 207 7.20 -33.31 3.65
N VAL A 208 6.29 -33.29 4.62
CA VAL A 208 5.68 -32.06 5.16
C VAL A 208 6.71 -31.18 5.85
N PHE A 209 7.61 -31.76 6.65
CA PHE A 209 8.68 -31.02 7.33
C PHE A 209 9.64 -30.37 6.34
N VAL A 210 10.12 -31.15 5.36
CA VAL A 210 10.99 -30.72 4.26
C VAL A 210 10.35 -29.56 3.50
N SER A 211 9.11 -29.74 3.03
CA SER A 211 8.35 -28.73 2.29
C SER A 211 8.15 -27.45 3.12
N GLY A 212 7.71 -27.59 4.36
CA GLY A 212 7.48 -26.45 5.23
C GLY A 212 8.75 -25.68 5.56
N LEU A 213 9.86 -26.38 5.81
CA LEU A 213 11.15 -25.72 6.04
C LEU A 213 11.59 -24.91 4.81
N THR A 214 11.45 -25.46 3.60
CA THR A 214 11.76 -24.74 2.36
C THR A 214 10.91 -23.48 2.19
N VAL A 215 9.60 -23.56 2.44
CA VAL A 215 8.70 -22.39 2.36
C VAL A 215 9.03 -21.36 3.44
N CYS A 216 9.27 -21.79 4.68
CA CYS A 216 9.63 -20.91 5.80
C CYS A 216 10.91 -20.11 5.51
N ILE A 217 11.94 -20.77 4.98
CA ILE A 217 13.21 -20.11 4.63
C ILE A 217 13.01 -19.14 3.47
N SER A 218 12.23 -19.53 2.45
CA SER A 218 11.90 -18.67 1.32
C SER A 218 11.18 -17.39 1.77
N LEU A 219 10.21 -17.52 2.68
CA LEU A 219 9.49 -16.38 3.27
C LEU A 219 10.38 -15.53 4.18
N ALA A 220 11.29 -16.13 4.95
CA ALA A 220 12.25 -15.43 5.78
C ALA A 220 13.19 -14.53 4.95
N CYS A 221 13.53 -14.91 3.71
CA CYS A 221 14.35 -14.08 2.82
C CYS A 221 13.67 -12.74 2.47
N LEU A 222 12.33 -12.66 2.51
CA LEU A 222 11.60 -11.39 2.29
C LEU A 222 11.91 -10.34 3.36
N MET A 223 12.37 -10.76 4.54
CA MET A 223 12.77 -9.85 5.62
C MET A 223 14.00 -9.00 5.27
N MET A 224 14.78 -9.41 4.26
CA MET A 224 15.92 -8.65 3.74
C MET A 224 15.49 -7.39 2.97
N PHE A 225 14.23 -7.30 2.51
CA PHE A 225 13.73 -6.10 1.86
C PHE A 225 13.47 -4.97 2.88
N PRO A 226 13.80 -3.72 2.56
CA PRO A 226 13.65 -2.56 3.45
C PRO A 226 12.21 -2.03 3.43
N ILE A 227 11.21 -2.90 3.25
CA ILE A 227 9.81 -2.54 3.10
C ILE A 227 9.02 -3.17 4.25
N ALA A 228 8.39 -2.33 5.08
CA ALA A 228 7.63 -2.77 6.26
C ALA A 228 6.52 -3.77 5.91
N LEU A 229 5.87 -3.61 4.76
CA LEU A 229 4.89 -4.56 4.24
C LEU A 229 5.48 -5.96 4.02
N LEU A 230 6.57 -6.07 3.25
CA LEU A 230 7.22 -7.35 2.96
C LEU A 230 7.76 -8.00 4.22
N ARG A 231 8.31 -7.20 5.15
CA ARG A 231 8.73 -7.68 6.48
C ARG A 231 7.57 -8.27 7.29
N SER A 232 6.42 -7.59 7.31
CA SER A 232 5.23 -8.07 8.02
C SER A 232 4.71 -9.39 7.44
N ILE A 233 4.68 -9.49 6.10
CA ILE A 233 4.30 -10.72 5.37
C ILE A 233 5.30 -11.85 5.64
N SER A 234 6.60 -11.54 5.66
CA SER A 234 7.66 -12.50 5.98
C SER A 234 7.45 -13.12 7.36
N ILE A 235 7.23 -12.29 8.38
CA ILE A 235 7.05 -12.75 9.76
C ILE A 235 5.77 -13.59 9.89
N ALA A 236 4.65 -13.07 9.40
CA ALA A 236 3.37 -13.77 9.43
C ALA A 236 3.42 -15.11 8.68
N GLY A 237 3.95 -15.10 7.46
CA GLY A 237 4.09 -16.28 6.63
C GLY A 237 4.97 -17.35 7.28
N SER A 238 6.16 -16.99 7.78
CA SER A 238 7.06 -17.93 8.45
C SER A 238 6.43 -18.52 9.71
N LEU A 239 5.77 -17.72 10.54
CA LEU A 239 5.06 -18.22 11.73
C LEU A 239 3.95 -19.20 11.34
N VAL A 240 3.15 -18.88 10.32
CA VAL A 240 2.07 -19.75 9.86
C VAL A 240 2.63 -21.09 9.40
N VAL A 241 3.69 -21.08 8.59
CA VAL A 241 4.30 -22.33 8.10
C VAL A 241 4.82 -23.17 9.26
N MET A 242 5.53 -22.54 10.21
CA MET A 242 6.05 -23.23 11.40
C MET A 242 4.92 -23.88 12.21
N PHE A 243 3.83 -23.15 12.47
CA PHE A 243 2.69 -23.69 13.19
C PHE A 243 1.92 -24.75 12.39
N SER A 244 1.78 -24.58 11.07
CA SER A 244 1.14 -25.56 10.19
C SER A 244 1.88 -26.89 10.21
N VAL A 245 3.22 -26.87 10.09
CA VAL A 245 4.06 -28.06 10.20
C VAL A 245 3.97 -28.67 11.60
N THR A 246 4.04 -27.85 12.64
CA THR A 246 3.95 -28.33 14.04
C THR A 246 2.62 -29.02 14.29
N VAL A 247 1.50 -28.40 13.89
CA VAL A 247 0.15 -28.96 14.02
C VAL A 247 0.02 -30.26 13.22
N ALA A 248 0.53 -30.30 11.99
CA ALA A 248 0.49 -31.48 11.14
C ALA A 248 1.32 -32.64 11.72
N LEU A 249 2.47 -32.39 12.33
CA LEU A 249 3.34 -33.44 12.88
C LEU A 249 2.97 -33.89 14.30
N THR A 250 2.15 -33.12 15.03
CA THR A 250 1.82 -33.40 16.44
C THR A 250 0.33 -33.63 16.65
N VAL A 251 -0.48 -32.59 16.41
CA VAL A 251 -1.93 -32.60 16.66
C VAL A 251 -2.63 -33.59 15.75
N LEU A 252 -2.27 -33.63 14.47
CA LEU A 252 -2.92 -34.52 13.51
C LEU A 252 -2.72 -36.01 13.84
N PRO A 253 -1.50 -36.54 14.09
CA PRO A 253 -1.31 -37.92 14.56
C PRO A 253 -2.12 -38.24 15.82
N ALA A 254 -2.14 -37.33 16.80
CA ALA A 254 -2.91 -37.50 18.03
C ALA A 254 -4.42 -37.58 17.76
N LEU A 255 -4.92 -36.70 16.88
CA LEU A 255 -6.33 -36.67 16.50
C LEU A 255 -6.72 -37.94 15.72
N LEU A 256 -5.87 -38.41 14.80
CA LEU A 256 -6.09 -39.66 14.07
C LEU A 256 -6.10 -40.89 14.99
N MET A 257 -5.29 -40.88 16.05
CA MET A 257 -5.31 -41.93 17.07
C MET A 257 -6.68 -42.01 17.77
N LEU A 258 -7.24 -40.83 18.13
CA LEU A 258 -8.54 -40.69 18.81
C LEU A 258 -9.73 -41.02 17.90
N VAL A 259 -9.76 -40.46 16.68
CA VAL A 259 -10.86 -40.67 15.72
C VAL A 259 -10.91 -42.14 15.26
N GLY A 260 -9.75 -42.78 15.16
CA GLY A 260 -9.63 -44.19 14.87
C GLY A 260 -10.23 -44.60 13.53
N ASP A 261 -11.01 -45.68 13.53
CA ASP A 261 -11.49 -46.31 12.29
C ASP A 261 -12.69 -45.59 11.64
N ARG A 262 -13.15 -44.46 12.20
CA ARG A 262 -14.24 -43.63 11.63
C ARG A 262 -13.86 -42.92 10.32
N ILE A 263 -12.59 -42.99 9.94
CA ILE A 263 -12.03 -42.46 8.68
C ILE A 263 -12.06 -43.55 7.58
N ARG A 264 -12.59 -44.75 7.86
CA ARG A 264 -12.71 -45.82 6.87
C ARG A 264 -13.68 -45.42 5.76
N TRP A 265 -13.16 -45.43 4.54
CA TRP A 265 -13.95 -45.46 3.32
C TRP A 265 -14.30 -46.92 3.01
N SER A 266 -15.58 -47.21 2.80
CA SER A 266 -16.07 -48.45 2.19
C SER A 266 -16.01 -48.28 0.67
N ASN A 267 -14.96 -48.80 0.02
CA ASN A 267 -14.96 -49.29 -1.36
C ASN A 267 -13.68 -50.05 -1.60
N ASP A 268 -13.92 -51.21 -2.18
CA ASP A 268 -13.04 -52.21 -2.73
C ASP A 268 -12.29 -51.67 -3.97
N GLU A 269 -11.39 -50.69 -3.79
CA GLU A 269 -10.62 -50.09 -4.90
C GLU A 269 -9.29 -50.78 -5.16
N THR A 270 -9.24 -52.10 -4.97
CA THR A 270 -8.07 -52.91 -5.38
C THR A 270 -7.99 -53.14 -6.90
N THR A 271 -8.92 -52.63 -7.72
CA THR A 271 -9.03 -53.09 -9.13
C THR A 271 -9.36 -52.07 -10.24
N LYS A 272 -9.38 -50.74 -10.01
CA LYS A 272 -9.48 -49.78 -11.14
C LYS A 272 -8.19 -48.95 -11.30
N PRO A 273 -7.59 -48.89 -12.52
CA PRO A 273 -6.34 -48.18 -12.76
C PRO A 273 -6.58 -46.66 -12.75
N ARG A 274 -6.78 -46.07 -11.57
CA ARG A 274 -6.67 -44.62 -11.40
C ARG A 274 -5.22 -44.24 -11.68
N GLY A 275 -5.04 -43.38 -12.69
CA GLY A 275 -3.73 -42.90 -13.10
C GLY A 275 -3.26 -43.36 -14.48
N GLN A 276 -4.02 -44.16 -15.24
CA GLN A 276 -3.64 -44.50 -16.61
C GLN A 276 -3.49 -43.25 -17.50
N PHE A 277 -4.39 -42.27 -17.33
CA PHE A 277 -4.28 -40.95 -17.97
C PHE A 277 -2.97 -40.23 -17.62
N TRP A 278 -2.66 -40.08 -16.32
CA TRP A 278 -1.43 -39.45 -15.85
C TRP A 278 -0.17 -40.20 -16.30
N ARG A 279 -0.22 -41.54 -16.34
CA ARG A 279 0.86 -42.40 -16.84
C ARG A 279 1.08 -42.19 -18.33
N THR A 280 0.02 -42.10 -19.14
CA THR A 280 0.12 -41.82 -20.58
C THR A 280 0.75 -40.45 -20.82
N ILE A 281 0.33 -39.43 -20.07
CA ILE A 281 0.91 -38.09 -20.17
C ILE A 281 2.40 -38.12 -19.79
N ALA A 282 2.76 -38.71 -18.65
CA ALA A 282 4.15 -38.80 -18.19
C ALA A 282 5.03 -39.56 -19.20
N GLN A 283 4.53 -40.66 -19.77
CA GLN A 283 5.23 -41.41 -20.82
C GLN A 283 5.38 -40.61 -22.12
N TRP A 284 4.38 -39.81 -22.49
CA TRP A 284 4.46 -38.96 -23.68
C TRP A 284 5.48 -37.83 -23.48
N VAL A 285 5.44 -37.14 -22.34
CA VAL A 285 6.37 -36.06 -21.99
C VAL A 285 7.81 -36.58 -21.93
N THR A 286 8.03 -37.76 -21.33
CA THR A 286 9.38 -38.35 -21.26
C THR A 286 9.90 -38.84 -22.60
N ARG A 287 9.05 -39.41 -23.47
CA ARG A 287 9.43 -39.82 -24.83
C ARG A 287 9.75 -38.64 -25.75
N HIS A 288 9.07 -37.51 -25.56
CA HIS A 288 9.24 -36.29 -26.35
C HIS A 288 9.75 -35.13 -25.48
N SER A 289 10.79 -35.37 -24.68
CA SER A 289 11.26 -34.43 -23.65
C SER A 289 11.68 -33.07 -24.20
N VAL A 290 12.40 -33.03 -25.33
CA VAL A 290 12.82 -31.78 -25.98
C VAL A 290 11.64 -31.00 -26.55
N LEU A 291 10.72 -31.68 -27.25
CA LEU A 291 9.50 -31.05 -27.78
C LEU A 291 8.61 -30.51 -26.66
N SER A 292 8.48 -31.28 -25.57
CA SER A 292 7.72 -30.86 -24.38
C SER A 292 8.38 -29.66 -23.71
N LEU A 293 9.70 -29.68 -23.54
CA LEU A 293 10.47 -28.56 -22.99
C LEU A 293 10.30 -27.31 -23.84
N LEU A 294 10.49 -27.40 -25.16
CA LEU A 294 10.34 -26.28 -26.08
C LEU A 294 8.90 -25.76 -26.11
N GLY A 295 7.91 -26.65 -26.10
CA GLY A 295 6.50 -26.28 -26.06
C GLY A 295 6.12 -25.53 -24.79
N VAL A 296 6.51 -26.05 -23.62
CA VAL A 296 6.27 -25.39 -22.33
C VAL A 296 7.03 -24.07 -22.23
N LEU A 297 8.30 -24.04 -22.65
CA LEU A 297 9.11 -22.83 -22.65
C LEU A 297 8.51 -21.76 -23.57
N LEU A 298 8.06 -22.14 -24.77
CA LEU A 298 7.38 -21.24 -25.70
C LEU A 298 6.12 -20.66 -25.07
N VAL A 299 5.29 -21.50 -24.44
CA VAL A 299 4.08 -21.04 -23.75
C VAL A 299 4.43 -20.08 -22.62
N ILE A 300 5.42 -20.39 -21.79
CA ILE A 300 5.86 -19.50 -20.70
C ILE A 300 6.37 -18.17 -21.27
N ILE A 301 7.22 -18.18 -22.30
CA ILE A 301 7.74 -16.96 -22.93
C ILE A 301 6.61 -16.11 -23.51
N VAL A 302 5.66 -16.72 -24.24
CA VAL A 302 4.51 -16.02 -24.83
C VAL A 302 3.64 -15.40 -23.73
N LEU A 303 3.37 -16.13 -22.64
CA LEU A 303 2.60 -15.61 -21.51
C LEU A 303 3.36 -14.56 -20.69
N SER A 304 4.70 -14.58 -20.73
CA SER A 304 5.57 -13.62 -20.04
C SER A 304 5.87 -12.38 -20.88
N ALA A 305 5.68 -12.43 -22.20
CA ALA A 305 5.98 -11.31 -23.11
C ALA A 305 5.30 -9.98 -22.73
N PRO A 306 4.03 -9.95 -22.25
CA PRO A 306 3.40 -8.70 -21.81
C PRO A 306 4.14 -8.02 -20.63
N PHE A 307 4.88 -8.78 -19.83
CA PHE A 307 5.65 -8.23 -18.71
C PHE A 307 6.78 -7.28 -19.14
N LEU A 308 7.24 -7.36 -20.40
CA LEU A 308 8.22 -6.41 -20.95
C LEU A 308 7.69 -4.98 -21.06
N GLN A 309 6.36 -4.80 -21.01
CA GLN A 309 5.69 -3.50 -21.06
C GLN A 309 5.15 -3.10 -19.67
N ALA A 310 5.53 -3.80 -18.60
CA ALA A 310 5.04 -3.51 -17.27
C ALA A 310 5.64 -2.19 -16.75
N GLU A 311 4.78 -1.22 -16.45
CA GLU A 311 5.13 -0.01 -15.71
C GLU A 311 4.91 -0.26 -14.21
N LEU A 312 6.01 -0.21 -13.46
CA LEU A 312 5.96 -0.35 -12.00
C LEU A 312 5.69 1.02 -11.39
N GLY A 313 4.66 1.11 -10.56
CA GLY A 313 4.37 2.31 -9.79
C GLY A 313 3.86 1.99 -8.40
N LEU A 314 3.85 3.01 -7.53
CA LEU A 314 3.22 2.88 -6.22
C LEU A 314 1.69 2.93 -6.36
N GLY A 315 0.96 2.15 -5.58
CA GLY A 315 -0.50 2.17 -5.62
C GLY A 315 -1.04 3.55 -5.24
N ASP A 316 -1.82 4.17 -6.13
CA ASP A 316 -2.58 5.40 -5.90
C ASP A 316 -4.10 5.09 -5.89
N ALA A 317 -4.96 6.10 -5.90
CA ALA A 317 -6.42 5.94 -5.92
C ALA A 317 -6.95 5.02 -7.04
N SER A 318 -6.18 4.81 -8.11
CA SER A 318 -6.50 3.89 -9.20
C SER A 318 -6.62 2.42 -8.78
N VAL A 319 -6.01 2.01 -7.65
CA VAL A 319 -6.12 0.64 -7.11
C VAL A 319 -7.51 0.35 -6.53
N LEU A 320 -8.28 1.39 -6.24
CA LEU A 320 -9.65 1.26 -5.74
C LEU A 320 -10.62 1.04 -6.89
N PRO A 321 -11.72 0.30 -6.68
CA PRO A 321 -12.85 0.26 -7.61
C PRO A 321 -13.41 1.66 -7.94
N PRO A 322 -13.93 1.89 -9.16
CA PRO A 322 -14.40 3.22 -9.62
C PRO A 322 -15.63 3.76 -8.86
N ASP A 323 -16.35 2.90 -8.16
CA ASP A 323 -17.51 3.25 -7.33
C ASP A 323 -17.12 3.79 -5.93
N VAL A 324 -15.85 3.73 -5.55
CA VAL A 324 -15.39 4.19 -4.23
C VAL A 324 -15.29 5.72 -4.19
N PRO A 325 -15.94 6.41 -3.22
CA PRO A 325 -15.93 7.87 -3.13
C PRO A 325 -14.53 8.48 -3.03
N ALA A 326 -13.59 7.82 -2.35
CA ALA A 326 -12.21 8.29 -2.26
C ALA A 326 -11.52 8.36 -3.62
N ARG A 327 -11.76 7.39 -4.50
CA ARG A 327 -11.24 7.40 -5.88
C ARG A 327 -11.91 8.49 -6.72
N GLN A 328 -13.23 8.60 -6.64
CA GLN A 328 -13.98 9.65 -7.34
C GLN A 328 -13.50 11.05 -6.93
N GLY A 329 -13.19 11.27 -5.65
CA GLY A 329 -12.61 12.52 -5.17
C GLY A 329 -11.28 12.88 -5.84
N VAL A 330 -10.37 11.91 -6.03
CA VAL A 330 -9.11 12.14 -6.76
C VAL A 330 -9.38 12.42 -8.24
N GLU A 331 -10.24 11.64 -8.90
CA GLU A 331 -10.58 11.85 -10.31
C GLU A 331 -11.26 13.21 -10.55
N VAL A 332 -12.09 13.67 -9.60
CA VAL A 332 -12.68 15.01 -9.61
C VAL A 332 -11.59 16.08 -9.49
N ILE A 333 -10.62 15.93 -8.58
CA ILE A 333 -9.48 16.86 -8.48
C ILE A 333 -8.67 16.86 -9.78
N GLN A 334 -8.32 15.69 -10.30
CA GLN A 334 -7.52 15.57 -11.53
C GLN A 334 -8.21 16.21 -12.74
N SER A 335 -9.52 15.98 -12.88
CA SER A 335 -10.29 16.55 -13.99
C SER A 335 -10.49 18.07 -13.87
N ALA A 336 -10.59 18.61 -12.65
CA ALA A 336 -10.83 20.03 -12.41
C ALA A 336 -9.54 20.87 -12.33
N PHE A 337 -8.45 20.33 -11.79
CA PHE A 337 -7.23 21.08 -11.47
C PHE A 337 -5.97 20.54 -12.17
N GLY A 338 -6.06 19.40 -12.85
CA GLY A 338 -4.98 18.79 -13.61
C GLY A 338 -4.42 17.50 -12.98
N PRO A 339 -3.82 16.60 -13.78
CA PRO A 339 -3.39 15.27 -13.33
C PRO A 339 -2.40 15.26 -12.15
N GLY A 340 -1.50 16.25 -12.07
CA GLY A 340 -0.48 16.34 -11.03
C GLY A 340 -0.94 17.03 -9.73
N GLU A 341 -2.14 17.61 -9.67
CA GLU A 341 -2.62 18.35 -8.49
C GLU A 341 -2.78 17.49 -7.21
N PRO A 342 -3.26 16.23 -7.26
CA PRO A 342 -3.34 15.39 -6.07
C PRO A 342 -1.97 15.06 -5.45
N SER A 343 -0.91 15.15 -6.24
CA SER A 343 0.41 14.61 -5.92
C SER A 343 1.53 15.59 -6.30
N PRO A 344 1.54 16.81 -5.71
CA PRO A 344 2.57 17.79 -6.02
C PRO A 344 3.96 17.30 -5.56
N ILE A 345 4.99 17.69 -6.31
CA ILE A 345 6.38 17.52 -5.92
C ILE A 345 6.67 18.55 -4.82
N LEU A 346 7.14 18.09 -3.66
CA LEU A 346 7.43 18.96 -2.52
C LEU A 346 8.92 19.23 -2.46
N LEU A 347 9.32 20.48 -2.57
CA LEU A 347 10.71 20.91 -2.45
C LEU A 347 10.88 21.65 -1.12
N ALA A 348 11.58 21.04 -0.17
CA ALA A 348 11.98 21.69 1.07
C ALA A 348 13.37 22.29 0.89
N VAL A 349 13.49 23.62 0.99
CA VAL A 349 14.74 24.36 0.87
C VAL A 349 15.12 24.93 2.22
N SER A 350 16.32 24.64 2.70
CA SER A 350 16.82 25.07 4.00
C SER A 350 18.16 25.79 3.92
N THR A 351 18.43 26.63 4.92
CA THR A 351 19.77 27.20 5.13
C THR A 351 20.67 26.16 5.84
N PRO A 352 21.97 26.06 5.50
CA PRO A 352 22.88 25.08 6.12
C PRO A 352 23.18 25.36 7.59
N ASN A 353 23.13 26.64 7.97
CA ASN A 353 23.39 27.10 9.33
C ASN A 353 22.09 27.65 9.91
N ASP A 354 21.73 27.17 11.10
CA ASP A 354 20.53 27.55 11.87
C ASP A 354 20.52 29.04 12.31
N GLN A 355 21.48 29.84 11.82
CA GLN A 355 21.68 31.25 12.16
C GLN A 355 21.18 32.21 11.09
N SER A 356 21.02 31.77 9.82
CA SER A 356 20.47 32.62 8.76
C SER A 356 19.00 32.32 8.53
N LYS A 357 18.15 33.35 8.69
CA LYS A 357 16.71 33.22 8.40
C LYS A 357 16.50 33.06 6.90
N ILE A 358 15.73 32.03 6.52
CA ILE A 358 15.48 31.65 5.12
C ILE A 358 14.78 32.75 4.30
N LEU A 359 14.02 33.62 4.96
CA LEU A 359 13.30 34.76 4.36
C LEU A 359 14.04 36.09 4.48
N SER A 360 15.37 36.08 4.67
CA SER A 360 16.16 37.31 4.82
C SER A 360 17.51 37.22 4.10
N GLY A 361 18.09 38.38 3.73
CA GLY A 361 19.43 38.45 3.15
C GLY A 361 19.52 37.84 1.74
N GLU A 362 20.60 37.13 1.45
CA GLU A 362 20.84 36.45 0.15
C GLU A 362 19.87 35.26 -0.13
N PRO A 363 19.48 34.43 0.86
CA PRO A 363 18.53 33.33 0.65
C PRO A 363 17.22 33.69 -0.07
N ILE A 364 16.60 34.83 0.29
CA ILE A 364 15.31 35.22 -0.29
C ILE A 364 15.40 35.53 -1.80
N ASP A 365 16.52 36.13 -2.24
CA ASP A 365 16.79 36.44 -3.65
C ASP A 365 16.90 35.17 -4.49
N ARG A 366 17.57 34.16 -3.93
CA ARG A 366 17.73 32.84 -4.53
C ARG A 366 16.40 32.09 -4.60
N LEU A 367 15.62 32.08 -3.52
CA LEU A 367 14.31 31.42 -3.48
C LEU A 367 13.33 32.02 -4.49
N TYR A 368 13.32 33.35 -4.61
CA TYR A 368 12.51 34.03 -5.63
C TYR A 368 12.94 33.63 -7.05
N THR A 369 14.24 33.66 -7.33
CA THR A 369 14.78 33.28 -8.64
C THR A 369 14.46 31.82 -8.99
N LEU A 370 14.60 30.91 -8.03
CA LEU A 370 14.25 29.49 -8.20
C LEU A 370 12.75 29.32 -8.46
N THR A 371 11.89 30.01 -7.70
CA THR A 371 10.44 29.97 -7.89
C THR A 371 10.06 30.42 -9.30
N GLN A 372 10.63 31.53 -9.79
CA GLN A 372 10.38 32.03 -11.15
C GLN A 372 10.87 31.04 -12.22
N LYS A 373 12.05 30.42 -12.01
CA LYS A 373 12.56 29.39 -12.91
C LYS A 373 11.62 28.19 -13.00
N PHE A 374 11.07 27.72 -11.88
CA PHE A 374 10.12 26.61 -11.86
C PHE A 374 8.79 26.96 -12.53
N GLN A 375 8.30 28.20 -12.37
CA GLN A 375 7.09 28.65 -13.08
C GLN A 375 7.28 28.73 -14.60
N GLY A 376 8.50 29.00 -15.06
CA GLY A 376 8.84 29.04 -16.49
C GLY A 376 8.99 27.66 -17.15
N ASP A 377 9.03 26.56 -16.38
CA ASP A 377 9.21 25.22 -16.95
C ASP A 377 7.92 24.74 -17.64
N PRO A 378 7.97 24.32 -18.91
CA PRO A 378 6.78 23.90 -19.65
C PRO A 378 6.09 22.66 -19.08
N ARG A 379 6.76 21.85 -18.24
CA ARG A 379 6.19 20.67 -17.57
C ARG A 379 5.43 21.02 -16.29
N VAL A 380 5.69 22.20 -15.72
CA VAL A 380 5.06 22.65 -14.48
C VAL A 380 3.72 23.30 -14.80
N LEU A 381 2.67 22.85 -14.12
CA LEU A 381 1.33 23.42 -14.20
C LEU A 381 1.19 24.63 -13.28
N ARG A 382 1.68 24.50 -12.04
CA ARG A 382 1.58 25.53 -11.00
C ARG A 382 2.68 25.36 -9.96
N VAL A 383 3.19 26.48 -9.46
CA VAL A 383 4.07 26.52 -8.29
C VAL A 383 3.33 27.25 -7.17
N LYS A 384 3.17 26.60 -6.02
CA LYS A 384 2.70 27.21 -4.78
C LYS A 384 3.92 27.46 -3.89
N SER A 385 4.23 28.73 -3.66
CA SER A 385 5.29 29.17 -2.76
C SER A 385 4.90 30.49 -2.11
N LEU A 386 5.70 30.93 -1.13
CA LEU A 386 5.58 32.27 -0.55
C LEU A 386 5.71 33.40 -1.60
N PHE A 387 6.37 33.16 -2.73
CA PHE A 387 6.60 34.17 -3.77
C PHE A 387 5.51 34.22 -4.85
N ASN A 388 4.38 33.55 -4.58
CA ASN A 388 3.19 33.51 -5.44
C ASN A 388 1.95 34.12 -4.78
N LEU A 389 2.10 34.70 -3.59
CA LEU A 389 1.00 35.27 -2.82
C LEU A 389 0.54 36.59 -3.45
N PRO A 390 -0.77 36.92 -3.40
CA PRO A 390 -1.26 38.22 -3.82
C PRO A 390 -0.56 39.34 -3.03
N LEU A 391 0.13 40.23 -3.73
CA LEU A 391 0.78 41.38 -3.12
C LEU A 391 -0.23 42.51 -2.88
N PRO A 392 -0.18 43.20 -1.73
CA PRO A 392 -0.98 44.38 -1.50
C PRO A 392 -0.63 45.49 -2.51
N PRO A 393 -1.58 46.38 -2.86
CA PRO A 393 -1.31 47.51 -3.74
C PRO A 393 -0.16 48.36 -3.17
N VAL A 394 0.73 48.83 -4.04
CA VAL A 394 1.80 49.74 -3.64
C VAL A 394 1.19 51.12 -3.39
N GLU A 395 1.04 51.49 -2.11
CA GLU A 395 0.64 52.83 -1.71
C GLU A 395 1.89 53.72 -1.58
N LEU A 396 2.07 54.64 -2.53
CA LEU A 396 3.10 55.67 -2.43
C LEU A 396 2.64 56.75 -1.44
N PRO A 397 3.52 57.24 -0.53
CA PRO A 397 3.19 58.35 0.35
C PRO A 397 2.71 59.55 -0.47
N PRO A 398 1.69 60.31 -0.01
CA PRO A 398 1.15 61.45 -0.75
C PRO A 398 2.18 62.59 -0.98
N GLU A 399 3.27 62.60 -0.21
CA GLU A 399 4.39 63.54 -0.34
C GLU A 399 5.58 63.00 -1.17
N ALA A 400 5.46 61.79 -1.74
CA ALA A 400 6.53 61.18 -2.51
C ALA A 400 6.76 61.95 -3.82
N PRO A 401 8.02 62.27 -4.18
CA PRO A 401 8.34 62.90 -5.46
C PRO A 401 7.80 62.07 -6.63
N PRO A 402 7.28 62.67 -7.71
CA PRO A 402 6.70 61.94 -8.85
C PRO A 402 7.66 60.98 -9.55
N GLU A 403 8.97 61.09 -9.30
CA GLU A 403 10.02 60.20 -9.81
C GLU A 403 10.36 59.03 -8.86
N THR A 404 9.60 58.80 -7.79
CA THR A 404 9.91 57.68 -6.86
C THR A 404 9.81 56.33 -7.59
N PRO A 405 10.89 55.53 -7.63
CA PRO A 405 10.87 54.23 -8.28
C PRO A 405 9.90 53.29 -7.57
N ILE A 406 9.02 52.65 -8.33
CA ILE A 406 8.15 51.60 -7.79
C ILE A 406 9.04 50.40 -7.39
N PRO A 407 8.93 49.87 -6.16
CA PRO A 407 9.71 48.72 -5.73
C PRO A 407 9.46 47.52 -6.63
N THR A 408 10.51 46.78 -6.98
CA THR A 408 10.35 45.53 -7.73
C THR A 408 9.57 44.50 -6.91
N VAL A 409 8.97 43.51 -7.58
CA VAL A 409 8.19 42.44 -6.92
C VAL A 409 8.98 41.74 -5.81
N LEU A 410 10.28 41.50 -6.03
CA LEU A 410 11.17 40.91 -5.04
C LEU A 410 11.35 41.81 -3.80
N GLU A 411 11.54 43.11 -4.01
CA GLU A 411 11.66 44.07 -2.91
C GLU A 411 10.35 44.21 -2.12
N GLN A 412 9.20 44.10 -2.79
CA GLN A 412 7.90 44.05 -2.11
C GLN A 412 7.78 42.83 -1.20
N TYR A 413 8.21 41.64 -1.64
CA TYR A 413 8.25 40.44 -0.79
C TYR A 413 9.23 40.57 0.38
N LYS A 414 10.42 41.14 0.16
CA LYS A 414 11.40 41.40 1.24
C LYS A 414 10.80 42.28 2.33
N GLN A 415 10.13 43.36 1.94
CA GLN A 415 9.44 44.24 2.88
C GLN A 415 8.34 43.49 3.63
N LEU A 416 7.53 42.72 2.91
CA LEU A 416 6.40 41.97 3.47
C LEU A 416 6.83 40.97 4.56
N TYR A 417 7.93 40.25 4.34
CA TYR A 417 8.44 39.25 5.30
C TYR A 417 9.28 39.84 6.44
N THR A 418 9.68 41.10 6.34
CA THR A 418 10.40 41.83 7.40
C THR A 418 9.48 42.71 8.25
N MET A 419 8.21 42.87 7.87
CA MET A 419 7.21 43.59 8.66
C MET A 419 7.00 42.94 10.04
N VAL A 420 6.89 43.78 11.08
CA VAL A 420 6.55 43.35 12.44
C VAL A 420 5.11 42.81 12.53
N GLN A 421 4.20 43.36 11.72
CA GLN A 421 2.81 42.91 11.59
C GLN A 421 2.45 42.74 10.11
N PRO A 422 2.72 41.57 9.51
CA PRO A 422 2.31 41.29 8.15
C PRO A 422 0.78 41.10 8.05
N PRO A 423 0.19 41.29 6.86
CA PRO A 423 -1.23 40.99 6.63
C PRO A 423 -1.59 39.56 7.07
N PRO A 424 -2.81 39.31 7.60
CA PRO A 424 -3.19 38.01 8.15
C PRO A 424 -2.97 36.83 7.19
N ALA A 425 -3.29 37.02 5.91
CA ALA A 425 -3.11 36.01 4.86
C ALA A 425 -1.64 35.60 4.69
N ILE A 426 -0.72 36.57 4.79
CA ILE A 426 0.73 36.32 4.68
C ILE A 426 1.26 35.65 5.95
N ALA A 427 0.80 36.08 7.13
CA ALA A 427 1.16 35.45 8.38
C ALA A 427 0.76 33.97 8.43
N GLU A 428 -0.42 33.64 7.90
CA GLU A 428 -0.89 32.26 7.77
C GLU A 428 -0.06 31.48 6.73
N ALA A 429 0.19 32.05 5.55
CA ALA A 429 1.01 31.41 4.53
C ALA A 429 2.45 31.13 5.02
N VAL A 430 3.08 32.06 5.74
CA VAL A 430 4.40 31.86 6.35
C VAL A 430 4.35 30.71 7.36
N LYS A 431 3.33 30.64 8.22
CA LYS A 431 3.18 29.53 9.17
C LYS A 431 3.02 28.16 8.49
N VAL A 432 2.40 28.11 7.32
CA VAL A 432 2.14 26.86 6.58
C VAL A 432 3.36 26.44 5.75
N PHE A 433 4.01 27.39 5.07
CA PHE A 433 5.06 27.09 4.09
C PHE A 433 6.48 27.32 4.59
N SER A 434 6.71 27.95 5.75
CA SER A 434 8.06 28.24 6.21
C SER A 434 8.24 28.10 7.71
N SER A 435 9.38 27.56 8.11
CA SER A 435 9.98 27.76 9.43
C SER A 435 11.00 28.90 9.36
N GLU A 436 11.75 29.14 10.45
CA GLU A 436 12.82 30.14 10.46
C GLU A 436 13.94 29.84 9.46
N THR A 437 14.21 28.56 9.19
CA THR A 437 15.37 28.10 8.41
C THR A 437 15.01 27.27 7.19
N THR A 438 13.74 26.87 7.04
CA THR A 438 13.27 26.04 5.93
C THR A 438 12.01 26.62 5.30
N THR A 439 11.94 26.62 3.97
CA THR A 439 10.74 26.96 3.21
C THR A 439 10.35 25.79 2.30
N LEU A 440 9.06 25.54 2.18
CA LEU A 440 8.46 24.52 1.35
C LEU A 440 7.89 25.15 0.08
N ILE A 441 8.23 24.57 -1.07
CA ILE A 441 7.73 24.93 -2.39
C ILE A 441 7.01 23.71 -2.95
N ALA A 442 5.72 23.86 -3.28
CA ALA A 442 4.95 22.78 -3.90
C ALA A 442 4.86 23.01 -5.41
N ILE A 443 5.43 22.09 -6.19
CA ILE A 443 5.51 22.13 -7.64
C ILE A 443 4.51 21.11 -8.20
N THR A 444 3.50 21.59 -8.90
CA THR A 444 2.47 20.75 -9.52
C THR A 444 2.85 20.49 -10.97
N SER A 445 3.02 19.21 -11.34
CA SER A 445 3.29 18.79 -12.73
C SER A 445 2.01 18.83 -13.58
N LYS A 446 2.15 19.01 -14.89
CA LYS A 446 1.05 18.85 -15.85
C LYS A 446 0.62 17.39 -16.01
N THR A 447 1.51 16.45 -15.70
CA THR A 447 1.28 15.01 -15.76
C THR A 447 1.16 14.41 -14.36
N ASP A 448 0.67 13.18 -14.26
CA ASP A 448 0.53 12.48 -12.98
C ASP A 448 1.88 12.07 -12.37
N SER A 449 1.84 11.46 -11.18
CA SER A 449 3.03 11.03 -10.44
C SER A 449 3.76 9.84 -11.07
N HIS A 450 3.12 9.05 -11.93
CA HIS A 450 3.70 7.87 -12.57
C HIS A 450 4.40 8.20 -13.89
N SER A 451 4.03 9.33 -14.50
CA SER A 451 4.56 9.75 -15.79
C SER A 451 6.10 9.89 -15.82
N PRO A 452 6.76 9.47 -16.91
CA PRO A 452 8.20 9.67 -17.10
C PRO A 452 8.64 11.14 -16.98
N GLU A 453 7.80 12.08 -17.42
CA GLU A 453 8.05 13.52 -17.36
C GLU A 453 8.13 14.02 -15.91
N SER A 454 7.20 13.61 -15.05
CA SER A 454 7.23 13.92 -13.62
C SER A 454 8.46 13.30 -12.95
N HIS A 455 8.81 12.06 -13.33
CA HIS A 455 10.02 11.40 -12.81
C HIS A 455 11.30 12.14 -13.20
N GLN A 456 11.38 12.62 -14.44
CA GLN A 456 12.52 13.39 -14.92
C GLN A 456 12.63 14.73 -14.18
N LEU A 457 11.51 15.42 -13.96
CA LEU A 457 11.48 16.68 -13.21
C LEU A 457 12.03 16.51 -11.78
N VAL A 458 11.65 15.45 -11.06
CA VAL A 458 12.21 15.15 -9.74
C VAL A 458 13.71 14.91 -9.79
N LYS A 459 14.20 14.14 -10.76
CA LYS A 459 15.64 13.88 -10.93
C LYS A 459 16.41 15.16 -11.21
N GLU A 460 15.89 16.03 -12.06
CA GLU A 460 16.50 17.32 -12.39
C GLU A 460 16.53 18.25 -11.17
N LEU A 461 15.43 18.32 -10.40
CA LEU A 461 15.36 19.10 -9.15
C LEU A 461 16.42 18.63 -8.13
N ARG A 462 16.67 17.32 -8.04
CA ARG A 462 17.69 16.76 -7.13
C ARG A 462 19.13 17.04 -7.59
N SER A 463 19.34 17.18 -8.89
CA SER A 463 20.66 17.48 -9.48
C SER A 463 20.96 18.98 -9.59
N MET A 464 19.99 19.83 -9.27
CA MET A 464 20.13 21.28 -9.40
C MET A 464 21.08 21.85 -8.34
N ASP A 465 21.88 22.83 -8.74
CA ASP A 465 22.69 23.60 -7.79
C ASP A 465 21.83 24.65 -7.08
N PHE A 466 21.70 24.49 -5.76
CA PHE A 466 21.01 25.42 -4.87
C PHE A 466 21.98 26.43 -4.21
N GLY A 467 23.26 26.41 -4.59
CA GLY A 467 24.30 27.27 -4.06
C GLY A 467 24.53 27.00 -2.56
N PRO A 468 24.45 28.03 -1.70
CA PRO A 468 24.59 27.83 -0.27
C PRO A 468 23.34 27.21 0.38
N LEU A 469 22.24 26.98 -0.33
CA LEU A 469 21.03 26.38 0.23
C LEU A 469 21.06 24.85 0.09
N GLN A 470 20.46 24.15 1.04
CA GLN A 470 20.22 22.72 0.95
C GLN A 470 18.78 22.48 0.49
N ALA A 471 18.57 21.47 -0.35
CA ALA A 471 17.25 21.14 -0.85
C ALA A 471 16.97 19.64 -0.74
N SER A 472 15.76 19.31 -0.32
CA SER A 472 15.24 17.95 -0.28
C SER A 472 13.97 17.86 -1.11
N VAL A 473 13.91 16.89 -2.02
CA VAL A 473 12.75 16.67 -2.91
C VAL A 473 11.94 15.49 -2.40
N GLY A 474 10.73 15.77 -1.95
CA GLY A 474 9.72 14.82 -1.50
C GLY A 474 8.42 14.89 -2.33
N GLY A 475 7.33 14.43 -1.72
CA GLY A 475 6.06 14.20 -2.42
C GLY A 475 5.95 12.77 -2.98
N GLN A 476 4.78 12.42 -3.49
CA GLN A 476 4.47 11.05 -3.93
C GLN A 476 5.37 10.58 -5.07
N THR A 477 5.59 11.43 -6.08
CA THR A 477 6.50 11.15 -7.21
C THR A 477 7.93 10.85 -6.75
N ALA A 478 8.45 11.63 -5.80
CA ALA A 478 9.79 11.41 -5.26
C ALA A 478 9.88 10.10 -4.44
N MET A 479 8.86 9.85 -3.61
CA MET A 479 8.77 8.61 -2.82
C MET A 479 8.68 7.36 -3.69
N GLU A 480 7.97 7.44 -4.82
CA GLU A 480 7.89 6.37 -5.81
C GLU A 480 9.25 6.05 -6.43
N ILE A 481 9.97 7.07 -6.93
CA ILE A 481 11.31 6.91 -7.48
C ILE A 481 12.26 6.29 -6.44
N ASP A 482 12.23 6.78 -5.20
CA ASP A 482 13.11 6.30 -4.14
C ASP A 482 12.81 4.86 -3.75
N THR A 483 11.52 4.51 -3.65
CA THR A 483 11.08 3.16 -3.32
C THR A 483 11.46 2.18 -4.43
N LEU A 484 11.21 2.54 -5.70
CA LEU A 484 11.57 1.71 -6.85
C LEU A 484 13.09 1.54 -6.96
N ALA A 485 13.87 2.61 -6.74
CA ALA A 485 15.33 2.55 -6.76
C ALA A 485 15.87 1.65 -5.62
N ALA A 486 15.32 1.78 -4.40
CA ALA A 486 15.71 0.95 -3.27
C ALA A 486 15.42 -0.54 -3.52
N VAL A 487 14.26 -0.86 -4.10
CA VAL A 487 13.91 -2.23 -4.50
C VAL A 487 14.88 -2.72 -5.57
N ALA A 488 15.04 -1.98 -6.67
CA ALA A 488 15.88 -2.37 -7.80
C ALA A 488 17.34 -2.60 -7.40
N GLN A 489 17.89 -1.78 -6.50
CA GLN A 489 19.27 -1.91 -6.04
C GLN A 489 19.50 -3.16 -5.18
N GLN A 490 18.51 -3.53 -4.35
CA GLN A 490 18.64 -4.67 -3.43
C GLN A 490 18.17 -5.99 -4.05
N PHE A 491 17.28 -5.93 -5.03
CA PHE A 491 16.63 -7.10 -5.62
C PHE A 491 17.61 -8.17 -6.10
N PRO A 492 18.70 -7.88 -6.85
CA PRO A 492 19.63 -8.92 -7.29
C PRO A 492 20.33 -9.63 -6.13
N ARG A 493 20.67 -8.90 -5.07
CA ARG A 493 21.34 -9.45 -3.88
C ARG A 493 20.40 -10.36 -3.11
N ILE A 494 19.16 -9.92 -2.89
CA ILE A 494 18.16 -10.69 -2.15
C ILE A 494 17.74 -11.94 -2.95
N LEU A 495 17.54 -11.79 -4.27
CA LEU A 495 17.22 -12.92 -5.14
C LEU A 495 18.36 -13.95 -5.15
N GLY A 496 19.61 -13.49 -5.30
CA GLY A 496 20.79 -14.35 -5.25
C GLY A 496 20.91 -15.10 -3.91
N ALA A 497 20.71 -14.41 -2.79
CA ALA A 497 20.69 -15.02 -1.47
C ALA A 497 19.56 -16.05 -1.32
N THR A 498 18.35 -15.71 -1.77
CA THR A 498 17.18 -16.60 -1.71
C THR A 498 17.41 -17.87 -2.53
N MET A 499 17.91 -17.73 -3.77
CA MET A 499 18.24 -18.86 -4.63
C MET A 499 19.35 -19.73 -4.03
N ALA A 500 20.42 -19.13 -3.52
CA ALA A 500 21.53 -19.86 -2.92
C ALA A 500 21.10 -20.64 -1.68
N ILE A 501 20.36 -19.99 -0.76
CA ILE A 501 19.88 -20.63 0.46
C ILE A 501 18.91 -21.76 0.12
N THR A 502 17.94 -21.51 -0.75
CA THR A 502 16.94 -22.51 -1.17
C THR A 502 17.61 -23.69 -1.86
N PHE A 503 18.61 -23.44 -2.72
CA PHE A 503 19.38 -24.48 -3.39
C PHE A 503 20.14 -25.35 -2.39
N VAL A 504 20.87 -24.75 -1.44
CA VAL A 504 21.60 -25.50 -0.41
C VAL A 504 20.65 -26.34 0.43
N VAL A 505 19.51 -25.77 0.84
CA VAL A 505 18.48 -26.48 1.60
C VAL A 505 17.94 -27.67 0.80
N LEU A 506 17.59 -27.49 -0.47
CA LEU A 506 17.14 -28.58 -1.34
C LEU A 506 18.22 -29.64 -1.54
N CYS A 507 19.48 -29.27 -1.73
CA CYS A 507 20.58 -30.23 -1.85
C CYS A 507 20.72 -31.07 -0.58
N ILE A 508 20.65 -30.46 0.61
CA ILE A 508 20.71 -31.19 1.88
C ILE A 508 19.52 -32.15 2.00
N LEU A 509 18.32 -31.66 1.69
CA LEU A 509 17.09 -32.44 1.85
C LEU A 509 16.97 -33.58 0.83
N LEU A 510 17.47 -33.41 -0.41
CA LEU A 510 17.46 -34.43 -1.47
C LEU A 510 18.67 -35.37 -1.43
N SER A 511 19.67 -35.08 -0.59
CA SER A 511 20.85 -35.94 -0.41
C SER A 511 20.66 -37.07 0.61
N ARG A 512 19.54 -37.05 1.33
CA ARG A 512 19.07 -38.12 2.21
C ARG A 512 18.07 -38.99 1.46
#